data_AF-A0A3C1RVN0-F1
#
_entry.id   AF-A0A3C1RVN0-F1
#
_cell.length_a   1.000
_cell.length_b   1.000
_cell.length_c   1.000
_cell.angle_alpha   90.00
_cell.angle_beta   90.00
_cell.angle_gamma   90.00
#
_symmetry.space_group_name_H-M   'P 1'
#
loop_
_entity.id
_entity.type
_entity.pdbx_description
1 polymer ?
#
loop_
_entity_poly.entity_id
_entity_poly.type
_entity_poly.pdbx_seq_one_letter_code
_entity_poly.pdbx_strand_id
1 'polypeptide(L)'
;WSDLTRDDIQVITANPKTSGGAKWNILALWGSVTQARGTPEAAQTFVESVFRRVPVLPKDAREASDVFYKQGQGNVLINYENEVILASQKGDKQPYVVPTDYNISIDNPVAVVDANVDKHGTRQVAEAFTQFLFTPEAQKEFAKVGFRPVEPTVEAEFASQFPKVEKLFTIKDLGGWKEVDTQFFADGAIFDQIQAKISQSK
;
A
#
# COMPACT_ATOMS: atom_id res chain seq x y z
N TRP A 1 13.73 0.42 5.94
CA TRP A 1 12.87 1.62 5.98
C TRP A 1 13.59 2.87 6.49
N SER A 2 14.56 2.74 7.39
CA SER A 2 15.33 3.87 7.95
C SER A 2 15.97 4.81 6.92
N ASP A 3 16.38 4.30 5.75
CA ASP A 3 16.96 5.14 4.70
C ASP A 3 16.04 6.30 4.25
N LEU A 4 14.72 6.14 4.39
CA LEU A 4 13.75 7.18 4.05
C LEU A 4 13.85 8.43 4.93
N THR A 5 14.61 8.38 6.04
CA THR A 5 14.82 9.53 6.93
C THR A 5 16.15 10.23 6.68
N ARG A 6 16.86 9.96 5.58
CA ARG A 6 18.07 10.69 5.21
C ARG A 6 17.73 12.04 4.57
N ASP A 7 18.59 13.04 4.77
CA ASP A 7 18.32 14.41 4.29
C ASP A 7 18.33 14.56 2.76
N ASP A 8 19.00 13.65 2.06
CA ASP A 8 19.05 13.61 0.60
C ASP A 8 17.85 12.88 -0.04
N ILE A 9 16.93 12.34 0.77
CA ILE A 9 15.77 11.59 0.29
C ILE A 9 14.54 12.49 0.18
N GLN A 10 13.85 12.37 -0.95
CA GLN A 10 12.57 13.00 -1.22
C GLN A 10 11.57 11.91 -1.64
N VAL A 11 10.62 11.64 -0.75
CA VAL A 11 9.69 10.52 -0.85
C VAL A 11 8.42 10.94 -1.59
N ILE A 12 8.01 10.18 -2.59
CA ILE A 12 6.67 10.27 -3.18
C ILE A 12 5.80 9.17 -2.58
N THR A 13 4.65 9.56 -2.05
CA THR A 13 3.57 8.67 -1.60
C THR A 13 2.24 9.41 -1.76
N ALA A 14 1.17 8.67 -2.07
CA ALA A 14 -0.17 9.26 -2.18
C ALA A 14 -0.71 9.73 -0.81
N ASN A 15 -1.84 10.45 -0.83
CA ASN A 15 -2.53 10.97 0.35
C ASN A 15 -3.38 9.88 1.05
N PRO A 16 -3.13 9.54 2.34
CA PRO A 16 -3.92 8.55 3.09
C PRO A 16 -5.39 8.90 3.30
N LYS A 17 -5.77 10.17 3.19
CA LYS A 17 -7.17 10.60 3.31
C LYS A 17 -8.01 10.30 2.06
N THR A 18 -7.38 10.13 0.90
CA THR A 18 -8.08 9.87 -0.38
C THR A 18 -7.68 8.55 -1.04
N SER A 19 -6.54 7.96 -0.64
CA SER A 19 -6.01 6.75 -1.25
C SER A 19 -5.90 5.59 -0.26
N GLY A 20 -6.51 4.45 -0.58
CA GLY A 20 -6.31 3.21 0.16
C GLY A 20 -4.84 2.73 0.15
N GLY A 21 -4.10 3.01 -0.92
CA GLY A 21 -2.67 2.64 -1.00
C GLY A 21 -1.81 3.43 -0.05
N ALA A 22 -2.11 4.73 0.08
CA ALA A 22 -1.41 5.56 1.04
C ALA A 22 -1.71 5.17 2.49
N LYS A 23 -2.90 4.61 2.79
CA LYS A 23 -3.15 3.99 4.10
C LYS A 23 -2.20 2.83 4.35
N TRP A 24 -2.02 1.93 3.39
CA TRP A 24 -1.03 0.85 3.51
C TRP A 24 0.39 1.37 3.70
N ASN A 25 0.80 2.41 2.96
CA ASN A 25 2.14 2.98 3.04
C ASN A 25 2.47 3.49 4.46
N ILE A 26 1.59 4.26 5.08
CA ILE A 26 1.83 4.76 6.46
C ILE A 26 1.82 3.62 7.48
N LEU A 27 0.96 2.60 7.29
CA LEU A 27 0.90 1.44 8.18
C LEU A 27 2.15 0.56 8.04
N ALA A 28 2.74 0.46 6.84
CA ALA A 28 4.02 -0.21 6.63
C ALA A 28 5.14 0.50 7.40
N LEU A 29 5.21 1.83 7.32
CA LEU A 29 6.18 2.63 8.08
C LEU A 29 5.97 2.49 9.59
N TRP A 30 4.74 2.59 10.07
CA TRP A 30 4.40 2.43 11.48
C TRP A 30 4.74 1.02 12.01
N GLY A 31 4.27 0.00 11.29
CA GLY A 31 4.49 -1.41 11.63
C GLY A 31 5.96 -1.81 11.57
N SER A 32 6.76 -1.16 10.70
CA SER A 32 8.21 -1.39 10.68
C SER A 32 8.89 -1.15 12.03
N VAL A 33 8.33 -0.25 12.84
CA VAL A 33 8.81 0.08 14.19
C VAL A 33 8.11 -0.76 15.25
N THR A 34 6.78 -0.82 15.24
CA THR A 34 6.03 -1.49 16.32
C THR A 34 6.19 -3.01 16.30
N GLN A 35 6.24 -3.63 15.12
CA GLN A 35 6.48 -5.08 15.01
C GLN A 35 7.92 -5.45 15.41
N ALA A 36 8.84 -4.50 15.33
CA ALA A 36 10.20 -4.62 15.85
C ALA A 36 10.31 -4.31 17.36
N ARG A 37 9.19 -4.33 18.10
CA ARG A 37 9.08 -4.03 19.54
C ARG A 37 9.37 -2.57 19.91
N GLY A 38 9.32 -1.64 18.95
CA GLY A 38 9.32 -0.21 19.21
C GLY A 38 7.99 0.27 19.79
N THR A 39 7.99 1.44 20.45
CA THR A 39 6.76 2.02 21.02
C THR A 39 5.95 2.79 19.97
N PRO A 40 4.65 3.04 20.19
CA PRO A 40 3.84 3.92 19.35
C PRO A 40 4.45 5.32 19.15
N GLU A 41 5.07 5.89 20.18
CA GLU A 41 5.71 7.21 20.12
C GLU A 41 6.93 7.19 19.20
N ALA A 42 7.72 6.11 19.25
CA ALA A 42 8.85 5.91 18.34
C ALA A 42 8.36 5.73 16.89
N ALA A 43 7.25 5.00 16.69
CA ALA A 43 6.65 4.82 15.37
C ALA A 43 6.12 6.16 14.81
N GLN A 44 5.43 6.96 15.62
CA GLN A 44 4.97 8.29 15.21
C GLN A 44 6.14 9.20 14.83
N THR A 45 7.21 9.20 15.62
CA THR A 45 8.43 9.99 15.34
C THR A 45 9.09 9.56 14.03
N PHE A 46 9.14 8.24 13.78
CA PHE A 46 9.69 7.69 12.54
C PHE A 46 8.85 8.10 11.33
N VAL A 47 7.52 7.90 11.39
CA VAL A 47 6.61 8.29 10.31
C VAL A 47 6.68 9.79 10.06
N GLU A 48 6.69 10.63 11.10
CA GLU A 48 6.87 12.08 10.98
C GLU A 48 8.16 12.41 10.23
N SER A 49 9.27 11.76 10.57
CA SER A 49 10.56 11.96 9.91
C SER A 49 10.50 11.62 8.42
N VAL A 50 9.80 10.56 8.03
CA VAL A 50 9.60 10.22 6.62
C VAL A 50 8.71 11.25 5.93
N PHE A 51 7.57 11.63 6.53
CA PHE A 51 6.63 12.58 5.92
C PHE A 51 7.19 14.01 5.81
N ARG A 52 8.18 14.40 6.62
CA ARG A 52 8.94 15.65 6.42
C ARG A 52 9.66 15.71 5.06
N ARG A 53 9.96 14.54 4.49
CA ARG A 53 10.62 14.37 3.18
C ARG A 53 9.63 14.15 2.04
N VAL A 54 8.33 14.25 2.31
CA VAL A 54 7.27 14.14 1.30
C VAL A 54 6.88 15.53 0.81
N PRO A 55 7.26 15.94 -0.42
CA PRO A 55 7.03 17.29 -0.92
C PRO A 55 5.57 17.53 -1.33
N VAL A 56 4.90 16.48 -1.79
CA VAL A 56 3.53 16.49 -2.32
C VAL A 56 2.84 15.19 -1.97
N LEU A 57 1.52 15.25 -1.78
CA LEU A 57 0.65 14.09 -1.53
C LEU A 57 -0.38 13.96 -2.66
N PRO A 58 -0.06 13.24 -3.75
CA PRO A 58 -1.00 12.99 -4.85
C PRO A 58 -2.26 12.28 -4.38
N LYS A 59 -3.39 12.40 -5.11
CA LYS A 59 -4.69 11.93 -4.63
C LYS A 59 -4.77 10.40 -4.52
N ASP A 60 -4.03 9.68 -5.37
CA ASP A 60 -4.03 8.23 -5.45
C ASP A 60 -2.68 7.65 -5.92
N ALA A 61 -2.57 6.32 -5.87
CA ALA A 61 -1.35 5.59 -6.21
C ALA A 61 -0.92 5.76 -7.67
N ARG A 62 -1.87 5.96 -8.61
CA ARG A 62 -1.57 6.16 -10.02
C ARG A 62 -1.00 7.55 -10.26
N GLU A 63 -1.58 8.56 -9.62
CA GLU A 63 -1.06 9.92 -9.67
C GLU A 63 0.33 10.02 -9.02
N ALA A 64 0.57 9.28 -7.93
CA ALA A 64 1.90 9.17 -7.34
C ALA A 64 2.94 8.57 -8.30
N SER A 65 2.57 7.54 -9.06
CA SER A 65 3.41 7.00 -10.14
C SER A 65 3.69 8.04 -11.23
N ASP A 66 2.68 8.81 -11.66
CA ASP A 66 2.88 9.85 -12.69
C ASP A 66 3.81 10.97 -12.21
N VAL A 67 3.66 11.42 -10.96
CA VAL A 67 4.55 12.41 -10.32
C VAL A 67 5.99 11.91 -10.28
N PHE A 68 6.20 10.63 -9.94
CA PHE A 68 7.54 10.05 -9.86
C PHE A 68 8.15 9.79 -11.25
N TYR A 69 7.50 8.96 -12.07
CA TYR A 69 8.07 8.48 -13.33
C TYR A 69 8.05 9.53 -14.45
N LYS A 70 6.95 10.29 -14.58
CA LYS A 70 6.77 11.21 -15.70
C LYS A 70 7.24 12.63 -15.38
N GLN A 71 7.00 13.10 -14.17
CA GLN A 71 7.39 14.45 -13.76
C GLN A 71 8.78 14.50 -13.10
N GLY A 72 9.39 13.34 -12.80
CA GLY A 72 10.73 13.25 -12.25
C GLY A 72 10.86 13.86 -10.85
N GLN A 73 9.77 13.87 -10.06
CA GLN A 73 9.79 14.42 -8.71
C GLN A 73 10.09 13.32 -7.68
N GLY A 74 10.89 13.67 -6.68
CA GLY A 74 11.36 12.72 -5.66
C GLY A 74 12.41 11.76 -6.18
N ASN A 75 13.00 10.99 -5.27
CA ASN A 75 14.00 9.96 -5.58
C ASN A 75 13.65 8.58 -5.00
N VAL A 76 12.55 8.49 -4.23
CA VAL A 76 11.97 7.22 -3.81
C VAL A 76 10.45 7.29 -3.89
N LEU A 77 9.83 6.28 -4.51
CA LEU A 77 8.37 6.11 -4.54
C LEU A 77 7.96 4.95 -3.63
N ILE A 78 7.09 5.23 -2.65
CA ILE A 78 6.41 4.17 -1.88
C ILE A 78 5.07 3.90 -2.58
N ASN A 79 4.94 2.72 -3.17
CA ASN A 79 3.73 2.32 -3.87
C ASN A 79 3.54 0.79 -3.80
N TYR A 80 2.41 0.31 -4.31
CA TYR A 80 2.14 -1.11 -4.43
C TYR A 80 3.14 -1.82 -5.36
N GLU A 81 3.49 -3.06 -5.04
CA GLU A 81 4.34 -3.90 -5.88
C GLU A 81 3.76 -4.08 -7.30
N ASN A 82 2.44 -4.27 -7.42
CA ASN A 82 1.77 -4.41 -8.72
C ASN A 82 1.88 -3.15 -9.58
N GLU A 83 1.86 -1.95 -8.99
CA GLU A 83 2.02 -0.69 -9.74
C GLU A 83 3.45 -0.54 -10.28
N VAL A 84 4.45 -0.99 -9.51
CA VAL A 84 5.86 -0.96 -9.93
C VAL A 84 6.15 -2.00 -11.02
N ILE A 85 5.60 -3.21 -10.90
CA ILE A 85 5.68 -4.24 -11.93
C ILE A 85 4.99 -3.75 -13.22
N LEU A 86 3.80 -3.17 -13.11
CA LEU A 86 3.07 -2.62 -14.25
C LEU A 86 3.82 -1.47 -14.94
N ALA A 87 4.45 -0.57 -14.17
CA ALA A 87 5.27 0.51 -14.72
C ALA A 87 6.45 -0.04 -15.54
N SER A 88 7.15 -1.05 -14.99
CA SER A 88 8.24 -1.75 -15.69
C SER A 88 7.77 -2.39 -17.00
N GLN A 89 6.60 -3.04 -17.02
CA GLN A 89 6.00 -3.60 -18.24
C GLN A 89 5.64 -2.54 -19.29
N LYS A 90 5.37 -1.30 -18.86
CA LYS A 90 5.07 -0.16 -19.73
C LYS A 90 6.32 0.61 -20.21
N GLY A 91 7.51 0.17 -19.81
CA GLY A 91 8.79 0.78 -20.20
C GLY A 91 9.40 1.71 -19.15
N ASP A 92 8.69 2.01 -18.06
CA ASP A 92 9.18 2.83 -16.94
C ASP A 92 9.97 1.96 -15.95
N LYS A 93 10.98 1.25 -16.45
CA LYS A 93 11.75 0.29 -15.64
C LYS A 93 12.70 1.01 -14.69
N GLN A 94 12.39 0.93 -13.41
CA GLN A 94 13.27 1.35 -12.32
C GLN A 94 13.60 0.17 -11.40
N PRO A 95 14.75 0.19 -10.70
CA PRO A 95 14.98 -0.71 -9.59
C PRO A 95 13.88 -0.51 -8.54
N TYR A 96 13.34 -1.61 -8.02
CA TYR A 96 12.47 -1.57 -6.86
C TYR A 96 13.08 -2.43 -5.75
N VAL A 97 12.87 -1.99 -4.52
CA VAL A 97 13.47 -2.62 -3.33
C VAL A 97 12.35 -3.09 -2.43
N VAL A 98 12.42 -4.36 -2.03
CA VAL A 98 11.60 -4.88 -0.95
C VAL A 98 12.31 -4.59 0.37
N PRO A 99 11.67 -3.88 1.33
CA PRO A 99 12.26 -3.62 2.63
C PRO A 99 12.67 -4.92 3.35
N THR A 100 13.85 -4.92 3.98
CA THR A 100 14.35 -6.04 4.81
C THR A 100 13.81 -6.03 6.24
N ASP A 101 13.26 -4.90 6.66
CA ASP A 101 12.52 -4.72 7.91
C ASP A 101 11.09 -5.30 7.78
N TYR A 102 10.27 -5.16 8.82
CA TYR A 102 8.87 -5.54 8.74
C TYR A 102 8.15 -4.73 7.63
N ASN A 103 7.43 -5.45 6.78
CA ASN A 103 6.57 -4.92 5.74
C ASN A 103 5.16 -5.48 5.90
N ILE A 104 4.16 -4.87 5.26
CA ILE A 104 2.74 -5.20 5.45
C ILE A 104 2.17 -5.98 4.27
N SER A 105 1.35 -7.00 4.56
CA SER A 105 0.49 -7.66 3.57
C SER A 105 -0.60 -6.71 3.13
N ILE A 106 -0.73 -6.53 1.83
CA ILE A 106 -1.76 -5.70 1.22
C ILE A 106 -2.85 -6.62 0.69
N ASP A 107 -4.00 -6.60 1.35
CA ASP A 107 -5.16 -7.37 0.93
C ASP A 107 -6.15 -6.46 0.19
N ASN A 108 -6.51 -6.81 -1.04
CA ASN A 108 -7.48 -6.06 -1.85
C ASN A 108 -8.83 -6.80 -1.86
N PRO A 109 -9.80 -6.43 -1.00
CA PRO A 109 -11.06 -7.16 -0.89
C PRO A 109 -11.98 -6.90 -2.08
N VAL A 110 -12.79 -7.90 -2.41
CA VAL A 110 -13.90 -7.81 -3.36
C VAL A 110 -15.20 -8.20 -2.65
N ALA A 111 -16.31 -7.54 -2.99
CA ALA A 111 -17.61 -7.84 -2.43
C ALA A 111 -18.72 -7.62 -3.46
N VAL A 112 -19.78 -8.44 -3.37
CA VAL A 112 -21.03 -8.20 -4.07
C VAL A 112 -21.86 -7.20 -3.26
N VAL A 113 -22.44 -6.20 -3.94
CA VAL A 113 -23.27 -5.18 -3.27
C VAL A 113 -24.74 -5.58 -3.37
N ASP A 114 -25.26 -6.18 -2.31
CA ASP A 114 -26.61 -6.78 -2.25
C ASP A 114 -27.71 -5.86 -2.80
N ALA A 115 -27.81 -4.64 -2.27
CA ALA A 115 -28.83 -3.68 -2.66
C ALA A 115 -28.82 -3.36 -4.17
N ASN A 116 -27.64 -3.37 -4.81
CA ASN A 116 -27.51 -3.08 -6.23
C ASN A 116 -27.85 -4.29 -7.08
N VAL A 117 -27.39 -5.48 -6.70
CA VAL A 117 -27.63 -6.69 -7.50
C VAL A 117 -29.08 -7.15 -7.43
N ASP A 118 -29.75 -6.93 -6.30
CA ASP A 118 -31.19 -7.21 -6.15
C ASP A 118 -32.02 -6.23 -6.97
N LYS A 119 -31.68 -4.93 -6.93
CA LYS A 119 -32.34 -3.91 -7.73
C LYS A 119 -32.20 -4.15 -9.24
N HIS A 120 -31.06 -4.63 -9.69
CA HIS A 120 -30.76 -4.80 -11.12
C HIS A 120 -30.99 -6.24 -11.63
N GLY A 121 -31.34 -7.19 -10.77
CA GLY A 121 -31.51 -8.60 -11.14
C GLY A 121 -30.20 -9.26 -11.59
N THR A 122 -29.05 -8.79 -11.11
CA THR A 122 -27.71 -9.23 -11.54
C THR A 122 -26.98 -10.08 -10.50
N ARG A 123 -27.67 -10.55 -9.46
CA ARG A 123 -27.05 -11.28 -8.33
C ARG A 123 -26.24 -12.48 -8.78
N GLN A 124 -26.85 -13.37 -9.57
CA GLN A 124 -26.21 -14.60 -10.01
C GLN A 124 -24.91 -14.34 -10.78
N VAL A 125 -24.91 -13.38 -11.72
CA VAL A 125 -23.71 -13.06 -12.51
C VAL A 125 -22.63 -12.36 -11.68
N ALA A 126 -23.01 -11.50 -10.73
CA ALA A 126 -22.06 -10.82 -9.86
C ALA A 126 -21.39 -11.77 -8.85
N GLU A 127 -22.15 -12.70 -8.28
CA GLU A 127 -21.64 -13.75 -7.40
C GLU A 127 -20.71 -14.70 -8.17
N ALA A 128 -21.12 -15.14 -9.37
CA ALA A 128 -20.29 -15.97 -10.24
C ALA A 128 -18.98 -15.27 -10.63
N PHE A 129 -19.04 -13.97 -10.97
CA PHE A 129 -17.85 -13.19 -11.28
C PHE A 129 -16.92 -13.09 -10.06
N THR A 130 -17.45 -12.81 -8.87
CA THR A 130 -16.64 -12.71 -7.64
C THR A 130 -15.96 -14.04 -7.29
N GLN A 131 -16.67 -15.16 -7.46
CA GLN A 131 -16.10 -16.50 -7.27
C GLN A 131 -15.03 -16.82 -8.32
N PHE A 132 -15.26 -16.43 -9.58
CA PHE A 132 -14.31 -16.64 -10.66
C PHE A 132 -12.95 -15.99 -10.39
N LEU A 133 -12.91 -14.83 -9.71
CA LEU A 133 -11.66 -14.14 -9.36
C LEU A 133 -10.70 -15.00 -8.51
N PHE A 134 -11.19 -16.04 -7.84
CA PHE A 134 -10.38 -16.94 -7.01
C PHE A 134 -10.03 -18.26 -7.70
N THR A 135 -10.40 -18.43 -8.98
CA THR A 135 -10.00 -19.61 -9.76
C THR A 135 -8.54 -19.49 -10.23
N PRO A 136 -7.86 -20.62 -10.53
CA PRO A 136 -6.52 -20.58 -11.11
C PRO A 136 -6.42 -19.73 -12.38
N GLU A 137 -7.47 -19.72 -13.20
CA GLU A 137 -7.53 -18.93 -14.44
C GLU A 137 -7.42 -17.42 -14.15
N ALA A 138 -8.30 -16.88 -13.30
CA ALA A 138 -8.27 -15.46 -12.95
C ALA A 138 -6.99 -15.08 -12.18
N GLN A 139 -6.52 -15.95 -11.29
CA GLN A 139 -5.32 -15.72 -10.49
C GLN A 139 -4.05 -15.66 -11.35
N LYS A 140 -3.99 -16.41 -12.45
CA LYS A 140 -2.91 -16.28 -13.45
C LYS A 140 -2.92 -14.91 -14.12
N GLU A 141 -4.09 -14.36 -14.44
CA GLU A 141 -4.17 -13.00 -15.00
C GLU A 141 -3.73 -11.93 -14.00
N PHE A 142 -4.08 -12.10 -12.72
CA PHE A 142 -3.59 -11.24 -11.64
C PHE A 142 -2.06 -11.28 -11.49
N ALA A 143 -1.47 -12.48 -11.54
CA ALA A 143 -0.03 -12.66 -11.46
C ALA A 143 0.71 -11.93 -12.60
N LYS A 144 0.19 -12.04 -13.84
CA LYS A 144 0.76 -11.39 -15.03
C LYS A 144 0.85 -9.88 -14.90
N VAL A 145 -0.09 -9.26 -14.18
CA VAL A 145 -0.11 -7.79 -13.97
C VAL A 145 0.38 -7.39 -12.57
N GLY A 146 1.09 -8.29 -11.88
CA GLY A 146 1.89 -7.99 -10.69
C GLY A 146 1.16 -8.10 -9.35
N PHE A 147 -0.06 -8.63 -9.31
CA PHE A 147 -0.71 -8.96 -8.03
C PHE A 147 -0.27 -10.34 -7.56
N ARG A 148 0.07 -10.47 -6.28
CA ARG A 148 0.41 -11.76 -5.67
C ARG A 148 -0.84 -12.67 -5.64
N PRO A 149 -0.79 -13.86 -6.28
CA PRO A 149 -1.90 -14.79 -6.26
C PRO A 149 -2.16 -15.36 -4.87
N VAL A 150 -3.43 -15.67 -4.58
CA VAL A 150 -3.86 -16.37 -3.36
C VAL A 150 -4.22 -17.84 -3.61
N GLU A 151 -4.31 -18.24 -4.88
CA GLU A 151 -4.49 -19.64 -5.24
C GLU A 151 -3.12 -20.36 -5.20
N PRO A 152 -2.96 -21.42 -4.39
CA PRO A 152 -1.65 -22.00 -4.09
C PRO A 152 -0.88 -22.53 -5.31
N THR A 153 -1.56 -23.09 -6.32
CA THR A 153 -0.87 -23.62 -7.51
C THR A 153 -0.32 -22.49 -8.38
N VAL A 154 -1.07 -21.39 -8.52
CA VAL A 154 -0.62 -20.20 -9.23
C VAL A 154 0.44 -19.44 -8.44
N GLU A 155 0.32 -19.35 -7.12
CA GLU A 155 1.36 -18.75 -6.27
C GLU A 155 2.71 -19.47 -6.48
N ALA A 156 2.72 -20.80 -6.47
CA ALA A 156 3.92 -21.59 -6.71
C ALA A 156 4.47 -21.41 -8.14
N GLU A 157 3.59 -21.34 -9.15
CA GLU A 157 3.96 -21.11 -10.55
C GLU A 157 4.66 -19.75 -10.75
N PHE A 158 4.22 -18.72 -10.04
CA PHE A 158 4.73 -17.34 -10.17
C PHE A 158 5.70 -16.91 -9.08
N ALA A 159 6.14 -17.83 -8.19
CA ALA A 159 6.99 -17.51 -7.05
C ALA A 159 8.30 -16.77 -7.42
N SER A 160 8.85 -17.02 -8.61
CA SER A 160 10.07 -16.35 -9.09
C SER A 160 9.87 -14.88 -9.47
N GLN A 161 8.63 -14.45 -9.75
CA GLN A 161 8.30 -13.06 -10.09
C GLN A 161 8.21 -12.16 -8.85
N PHE A 162 7.90 -12.74 -7.68
CA PHE A 162 7.64 -12.00 -6.46
C PHE A 162 8.74 -12.26 -5.44
N PRO A 163 9.58 -11.26 -5.12
CA PRO A 163 10.59 -11.42 -4.09
C PRO A 163 9.96 -11.83 -2.77
N LYS A 164 10.62 -12.75 -2.07
CA LYS A 164 10.18 -13.19 -0.75
C LYS A 164 10.29 -12.05 0.25
N VAL A 165 9.23 -11.84 1.03
CA VAL A 165 9.21 -10.88 2.14
C VAL A 165 9.37 -11.67 3.44
N GLU A 166 10.55 -11.62 4.05
CA GLU A 166 10.86 -12.45 5.23
C GLU A 166 10.08 -12.01 6.50
N LYS A 167 9.77 -10.72 6.61
CA LYS A 167 9.07 -10.13 7.76
C LYS A 167 7.80 -9.46 7.29
N LEU A 168 6.74 -10.26 7.15
CA LEU A 168 5.43 -9.78 6.70
C LEU A 168 4.44 -9.81 7.86
N PHE A 169 3.86 -8.66 8.20
CA PHE A 169 2.74 -8.55 9.13
C PHE A 169 1.46 -8.18 8.40
N THR A 170 0.33 -8.26 9.09
CA THR A 170 -1.00 -8.01 8.54
C THR A 170 -1.68 -6.87 9.29
N ILE A 171 -2.80 -6.39 8.75
CA ILE A 171 -3.63 -5.40 9.46
C ILE A 171 -4.12 -5.90 10.83
N LYS A 172 -4.25 -7.22 11.02
CA LYS A 172 -4.67 -7.82 12.30
C LYS A 172 -3.64 -7.57 13.40
N ASP A 173 -2.36 -7.52 13.06
CA ASP A 173 -1.27 -7.21 14.00
C ASP A 173 -1.30 -5.75 14.49
N LEU A 174 -2.10 -4.90 13.81
CA LEU A 174 -2.40 -3.52 14.21
C LEU A 174 -3.82 -3.36 14.81
N GLY A 175 -4.52 -4.46 15.08
CA GLY A 175 -5.88 -4.45 15.65
C GLY A 175 -7.00 -4.50 14.61
N GLY A 176 -6.69 -4.53 13.32
CA GLY A 176 -7.67 -4.58 12.24
C GLY A 176 -8.18 -3.21 11.79
N TRP A 177 -8.89 -3.20 10.65
CA TRP A 177 -9.27 -1.95 9.97
C TRP A 177 -10.13 -0.99 10.78
N LYS A 178 -11.02 -1.51 11.65
CA LYS A 178 -11.88 -0.67 12.49
C LYS A 178 -11.05 0.22 13.44
N GLU A 179 -10.11 -0.40 14.14
CA GLU A 179 -9.19 0.29 15.04
C GLU A 179 -8.27 1.22 14.27
N VAL A 180 -7.70 0.73 13.16
CA VAL A 180 -6.76 1.48 12.33
C VAL A 180 -7.40 2.72 11.71
N ASP A 181 -8.60 2.62 11.13
CA ASP A 181 -9.28 3.78 10.55
C ASP A 181 -9.53 4.86 11.60
N THR A 182 -9.92 4.46 12.82
CA THR A 182 -10.16 5.40 13.92
C THR A 182 -8.85 6.05 14.41
N GLN A 183 -7.80 5.26 14.60
CA GLN A 183 -6.54 5.74 15.19
C GLN A 183 -5.68 6.54 14.21
N PHE A 184 -5.69 6.20 12.92
CA PHE A 184 -4.80 6.79 11.93
C PHE A 184 -5.47 7.81 11.03
N PHE A 185 -6.74 7.58 10.64
CA PHE A 185 -7.31 8.26 9.48
C PHE A 185 -8.56 9.10 9.77
N ALA A 186 -9.18 8.95 10.94
CA ALA A 186 -10.24 9.86 11.38
C ALA A 186 -9.75 11.31 11.51
N ASP A 187 -10.67 12.25 11.66
CA ASP A 187 -10.32 13.66 11.82
C ASP A 187 -9.60 13.89 13.15
N GLY A 188 -8.44 14.55 13.10
CA GLY A 188 -7.58 14.78 14.26
C GLY A 188 -6.78 13.56 14.72
N ALA A 189 -6.84 12.46 13.97
CA ALA A 189 -6.11 11.21 14.24
C ALA A 189 -4.60 11.35 13.96
N ILE A 190 -3.85 10.25 14.11
CA ILE A 190 -2.38 10.26 14.03
C ILE A 190 -1.87 10.92 12.74
N PHE A 191 -2.49 10.65 11.58
CA PHE A 191 -2.04 11.28 10.32
C PHE A 191 -2.18 12.81 10.36
N ASP A 192 -3.31 13.33 10.84
CA ASP A 192 -3.54 14.77 10.93
C ASP A 192 -2.58 15.43 11.92
N GLN A 193 -2.30 14.77 13.05
CA GLN A 193 -1.31 15.24 14.02
C GLN A 193 0.10 15.33 13.40
N ILE A 194 0.48 14.35 12.58
CA ILE A 194 1.76 14.37 11.86
C ILE A 194 1.80 15.55 10.87
N GLN A 195 0.74 15.73 10.06
CA GLN A 195 0.66 16.83 9.10
C GLN A 195 0.68 18.21 9.78
N ALA A 196 -0.01 18.36 10.91
CA ALA A 196 -0.01 19.59 11.69
C ALA A 196 1.40 19.93 12.22
N LYS A 197 2.12 18.96 12.79
CA LYS A 197 3.51 19.14 13.26
C LYS A 197 4.46 19.52 12.13
N ILE A 198 4.33 18.89 10.96
CA ILE A 198 5.15 19.20 9.79
C ILE A 198 4.89 20.64 9.34
N SER A 199 3.63 21.05 9.28
CA SER A 199 3.23 22.40 8.85
C SER A 199 3.72 23.49 9.81
N GLN A 200 3.77 23.22 11.12
CA GLN A 200 4.27 24.17 12.14
C GLN A 200 5.80 24.34 12.13
N SER A 201 6.51 23.42 11.50
CA SER A 201 7.99 23.40 11.47
C SER A 201 8.60 23.91 10.16
N LYS A 202 7.75 24.34 9.21
CA LYS A 202 8.14 25.06 7.99
C LYS A 202 8.09 26.56 8.24
#